data_AF-A0A7J7LZV9-F1
#
_entry.id   AF-A0A7J7LZV9-F1
#
_cell.length_a   1.000
_cell.length_b   1.000
_cell.length_c   1.000
_cell.angle_alpha   90.00
_cell.angle_beta   90.00
_cell.angle_gamma   90.00
#
_symmetry.space_group_name_H-M   'P 1'
#
loop_
_entity.id
_entity.type
_entity.pdbx_description
1 polymer ?
#
loop_
_entity_poly.entity_id
_entity_poly.type
_entity_poly.pdbx_seq_one_letter_code
_entity_poly.pdbx_strand_id
1 'polypeptide(L)'
;MLYVALSKVYKGFITDNERALEELFGENVQNSRHYDACLNVMATRIATVFASLRELPFVRYRAAKFLDSSTVTTFRDVVSTKLAGSVWNCLTQYKTTIPNFPQTETCELLILDRSVDQIAPVIHEWTYDAMCRDLLNMDGNKYVHEVPSKTGGAPEKKDVLLEDHDPVWLELRHAHIADVCLVL
;
A
#
# COMPACT_ATOMS: atom_id res chain seq x y z
N MET A 1 -4.61 4.24 -2.56
CA MET A 1 -3.46 3.37 -2.24
C MET A 1 -3.81 2.56 -1.00
N LEU A 2 -4.01 1.24 -1.14
CA LEU A 2 -4.21 0.34 -0.01
C LEU A 2 -2.82 -0.19 0.39
N TYR A 3 -2.36 0.14 1.60
CA TYR A 3 -1.12 -0.39 2.15
C TYR A 3 -1.47 -1.63 2.98
N VAL A 4 -1.00 -2.81 2.57
CA VAL A 4 -1.08 -4.01 3.39
C VAL A 4 0.28 -4.16 4.08
N ALA A 5 0.31 -3.95 5.39
CA ALA A 5 1.52 -4.10 6.20
C ALA A 5 1.59 -5.52 6.77
N LEU A 6 2.66 -6.25 6.48
CA LEU A 6 2.97 -7.55 7.12
C LEU A 6 3.80 -7.28 8.37
N SER A 7 3.32 -7.73 9.54
CA SER A 7 3.71 -7.21 10.86
C SER A 7 5.15 -7.49 11.34
N LYS A 8 6.07 -7.96 10.48
CA LYS A 8 7.45 -8.29 10.90
C LYS A 8 8.54 -7.82 9.95
N VAL A 9 8.21 -7.17 8.84
CA VAL A 9 9.21 -6.60 7.94
C VAL A 9 8.63 -5.31 7.36
N TYR A 10 9.42 -4.25 7.25
CA TYR A 10 9.10 -3.03 6.49
C TYR A 10 9.04 -3.31 4.98
N LYS A 11 8.24 -4.32 4.59
CA LYS A 11 7.99 -4.77 3.22
C LYS A 11 6.51 -4.54 2.96
N GLY A 12 6.23 -3.49 2.21
CA GLY A 12 4.92 -3.26 1.62
C GLY A 12 4.84 -3.88 0.23
N PHE A 13 3.63 -4.17 -0.22
CA PHE A 13 3.35 -4.38 -1.64
C PHE A 13 2.28 -3.40 -2.07
N ILE A 14 2.32 -3.01 -3.35
CA ILE A 14 1.28 -2.19 -3.96
C ILE A 14 0.49 -3.04 -4.93
N THR A 15 -0.82 -2.85 -4.95
CA THR A 15 -1.64 -3.47 -5.99
C THR A 15 -1.54 -2.73 -7.32
N ASP A 16 -0.85 -1.59 -7.41
CA ASP A 16 -0.70 -0.83 -8.66
C ASP A 16 -2.04 -0.44 -9.32
N ASN A 17 -2.96 0.11 -8.51
CA ASN A 17 -4.26 0.60 -8.95
C ASN A 17 -4.38 2.10 -8.62
N GLU A 18 -3.82 2.96 -9.46
CA GLU A 18 -3.75 4.41 -9.23
C GLU A 18 -5.13 5.04 -8.99
N ARG A 19 -6.14 4.61 -9.75
CA ARG A 19 -7.51 5.14 -9.68
C ARG A 19 -8.40 4.47 -8.64
N ALA A 20 -7.89 3.49 -7.87
CA ALA A 20 -8.73 2.74 -6.92
C ALA A 20 -9.45 3.62 -5.89
N LEU A 21 -8.83 4.71 -5.46
CA LEU A 21 -9.49 5.63 -4.51
C LEU A 21 -10.69 6.33 -5.16
N GLU A 22 -10.54 6.80 -6.40
CA GLU A 22 -11.60 7.44 -7.18
C GLU A 22 -12.70 6.42 -7.54
N GLU A 23 -12.33 5.23 -7.98
CA GLU A 23 -13.27 4.20 -8.44
C GLU A 23 -14.09 3.59 -7.29
N LEU A 24 -13.51 3.47 -6.09
CA LEU A 24 -14.17 2.84 -4.93
C LEU A 24 -14.82 3.85 -3.97
N PHE A 25 -14.33 5.09 -3.92
CA PHE A 25 -14.79 6.10 -2.95
C PHE A 25 -15.20 7.43 -3.59
N GLY A 26 -15.01 7.63 -4.89
CA GLY A 26 -15.40 8.83 -5.61
C GLY A 26 -16.92 8.98 -5.79
N GLU A 27 -17.33 10.06 -6.45
CA GLU A 27 -18.75 10.40 -6.67
C GLU A 27 -19.45 9.43 -7.63
N ASN A 28 -18.71 8.88 -8.60
CA ASN A 28 -19.22 7.99 -9.65
C ASN A 28 -19.24 6.49 -9.26
N VAL A 29 -19.17 6.17 -7.96
CA VAL A 29 -19.13 4.78 -7.46
C VAL A 29 -20.34 3.94 -7.87
N GLN A 30 -21.43 4.58 -8.29
CA GLN A 30 -22.65 3.94 -8.77
C GLN A 30 -22.46 3.22 -10.12
N ASN A 31 -21.36 3.46 -10.83
CA ASN A 31 -21.00 2.66 -12.00
C ASN A 31 -20.44 1.31 -11.54
N SER A 32 -21.34 0.37 -11.28
CA SER A 32 -21.03 -0.96 -10.74
C SER A 32 -19.94 -1.70 -11.52
N ARG A 33 -19.84 -1.48 -12.84
CA ARG A 33 -18.84 -2.16 -13.67
C ARG A 33 -17.41 -1.77 -13.32
N HIS A 34 -17.11 -0.47 -13.18
CA HIS A 34 -15.75 -0.04 -12.81
C HIS A 34 -15.43 -0.40 -11.36
N TYR A 35 -16.41 -0.25 -10.47
CA TYR A 35 -16.28 -0.64 -9.06
C TYR A 35 -15.93 -2.13 -8.90
N ASP A 36 -16.71 -3.02 -9.52
CA ASP A 36 -16.49 -4.46 -9.44
C ASP A 36 -15.20 -4.87 -10.17
N ALA A 37 -14.87 -4.25 -11.31
CA ALA A 37 -13.61 -4.49 -12.00
C ALA A 37 -12.39 -4.10 -11.13
N CYS A 38 -12.43 -2.93 -10.48
CA CYS A 38 -11.38 -2.48 -9.56
C CYS A 38 -11.18 -3.48 -8.42
N LEU A 39 -12.26 -3.89 -7.75
CA LEU A 39 -12.20 -4.87 -6.67
C LEU A 39 -11.62 -6.21 -7.13
N ASN A 40 -12.00 -6.69 -8.31
CA ASN A 40 -11.50 -7.95 -8.84
C ASN A 40 -10.00 -7.91 -9.18
N VAL A 41 -9.53 -6.80 -9.75
CA VAL A 41 -8.10 -6.60 -10.02
C VAL A 41 -7.31 -6.58 -8.70
N MET A 42 -7.76 -5.79 -7.72
CA MET A 42 -7.12 -5.73 -6.40
C MET A 42 -7.11 -7.10 -5.72
N ALA A 43 -8.24 -7.81 -5.72
CA ALA A 43 -8.36 -9.13 -5.10
C ALA A 43 -7.43 -10.15 -5.73
N THR A 44 -7.35 -10.18 -7.07
CA THR A 44 -6.45 -11.08 -7.80
C THR A 44 -4.99 -10.79 -7.44
N ARG A 45 -4.59 -9.51 -7.45
CA ARG A 45 -3.22 -9.10 -7.12
C ARG A 45 -2.85 -9.44 -5.67
N ILE A 46 -3.74 -9.18 -4.72
CA ILE A 46 -3.55 -9.58 -3.31
C ILE A 46 -3.42 -11.10 -3.19
N ALA A 47 -4.33 -11.87 -3.80
CA ALA A 47 -4.29 -13.32 -3.73
C ALA A 47 -3.01 -13.90 -4.35
N THR A 48 -2.49 -13.31 -5.43
CA THR A 48 -1.24 -13.76 -6.05
C THR A 48 -0.03 -13.56 -5.14
N VAL A 49 -0.02 -12.53 -4.27
CA VAL A 49 1.04 -12.37 -3.25
C VAL A 49 1.06 -13.58 -2.32
N PHE A 50 -0.10 -13.99 -1.80
CA PHE A 50 -0.21 -15.16 -0.92
C PHE A 50 0.13 -16.47 -1.65
N ALA A 51 -0.27 -16.61 -2.91
CA ALA A 51 0.13 -17.74 -3.75
C ALA A 51 1.66 -17.84 -3.90
N SER A 52 2.33 -16.71 -4.15
CA SER A 52 3.80 -16.64 -4.26
C SER A 52 4.51 -16.93 -2.94
N LEU A 53 3.95 -16.48 -1.82
CA LEU A 53 4.48 -16.74 -0.48
C LEU A 53 4.19 -18.16 0.02
N ARG A 54 3.33 -18.93 -0.66
CA ARG A 54 2.83 -20.24 -0.21
C ARG A 54 2.11 -20.15 1.14
N GLU A 55 1.36 -19.08 1.32
CA GLU A 55 0.62 -18.77 2.54
C GLU A 55 -0.89 -18.76 2.24
N LEU A 56 -1.70 -19.32 3.13
CA LEU A 56 -3.16 -19.17 3.11
C LEU A 56 -3.59 -18.28 4.28
N PRO A 57 -4.03 -17.04 4.04
CA PRO A 57 -4.41 -16.15 5.13
C PRO A 57 -5.81 -16.44 5.66
N PHE A 58 -5.98 -16.27 6.98
CA PHE A 58 -7.26 -16.00 7.59
C PHE A 58 -7.65 -14.54 7.30
N VAL A 59 -8.68 -14.33 6.47
CA VAL A 59 -9.06 -13.00 5.98
C VAL A 59 -9.97 -12.29 6.99
N ARG A 60 -9.47 -11.23 7.60
CA ARG A 60 -10.20 -10.31 8.46
C ARG A 60 -10.43 -8.99 7.73
N TYR A 61 -11.53 -8.31 8.05
CA TYR A 61 -11.82 -6.99 7.48
C TYR A 61 -12.54 -6.10 8.47
N ARG A 62 -12.43 -4.78 8.28
CA ARG A 62 -13.29 -3.82 8.98
C ARG A 62 -14.70 -3.89 8.38
N ALA A 63 -15.66 -4.36 9.16
CA ALA A 63 -17.06 -4.37 8.77
C ALA A 63 -17.65 -2.95 8.73
N ALA A 64 -18.63 -2.75 7.84
CA ALA A 64 -19.45 -1.55 7.83
C ALA A 64 -20.10 -1.35 9.21
N LYS A 65 -20.04 -0.12 9.74
CA LYS A 65 -20.74 0.20 10.99
C LYS A 65 -22.23 0.36 10.68
N PHE A 66 -23.05 -0.58 11.13
CA PHE A 66 -24.51 -0.42 11.15
C PHE A 66 -24.86 0.40 12.39
N LEU A 67 -24.86 1.73 12.27
CA LEU A 67 -25.14 2.60 13.43
C LEU A 67 -26.63 2.58 13.82
N ASP A 68 -27.53 2.23 12.89
CA ASP A 68 -28.95 1.99 13.15
C ASP A 68 -29.59 1.19 11.98
N SER A 69 -30.81 0.69 12.15
CA SER A 69 -31.57 0.00 11.08
C SER A 69 -32.00 0.94 9.94
N SER A 70 -31.77 2.25 10.07
CA SER A 70 -32.22 3.29 9.13
C SER A 70 -31.12 3.83 8.22
N THR A 71 -29.85 3.50 8.49
CA THR A 71 -28.71 3.99 7.72
C THR A 71 -28.57 3.15 6.45
N VAL A 72 -28.77 3.80 5.31
CA VAL A 72 -28.56 3.18 4.00
C VAL A 72 -27.09 2.82 3.85
N THR A 73 -26.79 1.53 3.77
CA THR A 73 -25.45 1.03 3.48
C THR A 73 -25.05 1.44 2.06
N THR A 74 -23.97 2.20 1.93
CA THR A 74 -23.46 2.66 0.64
C THR A 74 -22.43 1.70 0.06
N PHE A 75 -22.11 1.83 -1.24
CA PHE A 75 -21.01 1.11 -1.87
C PHE A 75 -19.66 1.34 -1.18
N ARG A 76 -19.47 2.51 -0.55
CA ARG A 76 -18.23 2.88 0.14
C ARG A 76 -18.08 2.11 1.45
N ASP A 77 -19.18 1.91 2.16
CA ASP A 77 -19.19 1.22 3.46
C ASP A 77 -18.83 -0.27 3.33
N VAL A 78 -19.10 -0.86 2.17
CA VAL A 78 -18.91 -2.30 1.92
C VAL A 78 -17.63 -2.64 1.14
N VAL A 79 -16.78 -1.67 0.82
CA VAL A 79 -15.54 -1.90 0.05
C VAL A 79 -14.67 -2.98 0.70
N SER A 80 -14.37 -2.84 1.99
CA SER A 80 -13.54 -3.80 2.74
C SER A 80 -14.16 -5.20 2.75
N THR A 81 -15.48 -5.29 2.97
CA THR A 81 -16.22 -6.56 2.98
C THR A 81 -16.21 -7.24 1.60
N LYS A 82 -16.50 -6.49 0.53
CA LYS A 82 -16.51 -7.03 -0.82
C LYS A 82 -15.12 -7.45 -1.27
N LEU A 83 -14.09 -6.64 -0.99
CA LEU A 83 -12.71 -6.98 -1.29
C LEU A 83 -12.28 -8.27 -0.56
N ALA A 84 -12.63 -8.41 0.72
CA ALA A 84 -12.36 -9.62 1.49
C ALA A 84 -13.01 -10.87 0.86
N GLY A 85 -14.28 -10.76 0.46
CA GLY A 85 -14.98 -11.85 -0.24
C GLY A 85 -14.29 -12.22 -1.55
N SER A 86 -13.93 -11.23 -2.38
CA SER A 86 -13.23 -11.47 -3.64
C SER A 86 -11.85 -12.10 -3.44
N VAL A 87 -11.07 -11.65 -2.46
CA VAL A 87 -9.76 -12.24 -2.12
C VAL A 87 -9.94 -13.70 -1.69
N TRP A 88 -10.91 -13.97 -0.81
CA TRP A 88 -11.20 -15.32 -0.34
C TRP A 88 -11.61 -16.26 -1.47
N ASN A 89 -12.40 -15.79 -2.44
CA ASN A 89 -12.78 -16.57 -3.62
C ASN A 89 -11.55 -16.99 -4.44
N CYS A 90 -10.62 -16.06 -4.68
CA CYS A 90 -9.35 -16.37 -5.37
C CYS A 90 -8.52 -17.41 -4.58
N LEU A 91 -8.37 -17.22 -3.27
CA LEU A 91 -7.58 -18.13 -2.42
C LEU A 91 -8.20 -19.53 -2.35
N THR A 92 -9.54 -19.62 -2.28
CA THR A 92 -10.27 -20.89 -2.29
C THR A 92 -10.04 -21.65 -3.60
N GLN A 93 -10.00 -20.94 -4.73
CA GLN A 93 -9.63 -21.54 -6.00
C GLN A 93 -8.19 -22.07 -5.99
N TYR A 94 -7.24 -21.34 -5.39
CA TYR A 94 -5.85 -21.78 -5.29
C TYR A 94 -5.63 -23.04 -4.46
N LYS A 95 -6.48 -23.30 -3.44
CA LYS A 95 -6.46 -24.56 -2.70
C LYS A 95 -6.59 -25.79 -3.61
N THR A 96 -7.30 -25.67 -4.72
CA THR A 96 -7.55 -26.78 -5.66
C THR A 96 -6.69 -26.71 -6.93
N THR A 97 -6.24 -25.52 -7.34
CA THR A 97 -5.51 -25.33 -8.60
C THR A 97 -3.99 -25.25 -8.46
N ILE A 98 -3.46 -24.89 -7.28
CA ILE A 98 -2.03 -24.78 -7.04
C ILE A 98 -1.52 -26.02 -6.28
N PRO A 99 -0.58 -26.80 -6.85
CA PRO A 99 0.00 -27.96 -6.17
C PRO A 99 0.65 -27.56 -4.83
N ASN A 100 0.39 -28.35 -3.79
CA ASN A 100 0.91 -28.16 -2.43
C ASN A 100 0.62 -26.78 -1.82
N PHE A 101 -0.48 -26.13 -2.22
CA PHE A 101 -0.94 -24.92 -1.55
C PHE A 101 -1.55 -25.25 -0.17
N PRO A 102 -1.35 -24.43 0.87
CA PRO A 102 -1.88 -24.72 2.20
C PRO A 102 -3.41 -24.87 2.20
N GLN A 103 -3.89 -25.85 2.95
CA GLN A 103 -5.33 -26.16 3.04
C GLN A 103 -5.99 -25.51 4.27
N THR A 104 -5.19 -25.28 5.31
CA THR A 104 -5.53 -24.56 6.54
C THR A 104 -4.77 -23.26 6.63
N GLU A 105 -5.30 -22.30 7.36
CA GLU A 105 -4.75 -20.96 7.46
C GLU A 105 -3.37 -20.97 8.13
N THR A 106 -2.42 -20.21 7.54
CA THR A 106 -1.01 -20.16 7.96
C THR A 106 -0.60 -18.75 8.42
N CYS A 107 -1.37 -17.73 8.06
CA CYS A 107 -1.14 -16.34 8.46
C CYS A 107 -2.47 -15.56 8.57
N GLU A 108 -2.40 -14.27 8.89
CA GLU A 108 -3.56 -13.37 8.91
C GLU A 108 -3.45 -12.30 7.83
N LEU A 109 -4.57 -11.99 7.18
CA LEU A 109 -4.73 -10.83 6.30
C LEU A 109 -5.77 -9.90 6.90
N LEU A 110 -5.42 -8.64 7.17
CA LEU A 110 -6.35 -7.62 7.60
C LEU A 110 -6.62 -6.62 6.47
N ILE A 111 -7.88 -6.50 6.07
CA ILE A 111 -8.34 -5.54 5.04
C ILE A 111 -9.05 -4.37 5.72
N LEU A 112 -8.52 -3.17 5.51
CA LEU A 112 -9.04 -1.91 6.04
C LEU A 112 -9.31 -0.94 4.90
N ASP A 113 -10.26 -0.03 5.09
CA ASP A 113 -10.38 1.17 4.27
C ASP A 113 -9.71 2.37 4.96
N ARG A 114 -9.47 3.45 4.20
CA ARG A 114 -8.71 4.60 4.68
C ARG A 114 -9.41 5.39 5.79
N SER A 115 -10.72 5.21 6.00
CA SER A 115 -11.45 5.88 7.09
C SER A 115 -11.04 5.40 8.48
N VAL A 116 -10.16 4.39 8.60
CA VAL A 116 -9.61 3.96 9.89
C VAL A 116 -8.70 5.03 10.51
N ASP A 117 -8.05 5.83 9.67
CA ASP A 117 -7.20 6.92 10.09
C ASP A 117 -7.09 7.92 8.93
N GLN A 118 -7.74 9.07 9.09
CA GLN A 118 -7.75 10.15 8.10
C GLN A 118 -6.62 11.16 8.32
N ILE A 119 -5.88 11.06 9.42
CA ILE A 119 -4.86 12.02 9.83
C ILE A 119 -3.50 11.61 9.24
N ALA A 120 -3.11 10.34 9.38
CA ALA A 120 -1.79 9.88 8.93
C ALA A 120 -1.43 10.24 7.47
N PRO A 121 -2.34 10.23 6.47
CA PRO A 121 -1.98 10.57 5.09
C PRO A 121 -1.72 12.06 4.84
N VAL A 122 -2.07 12.96 5.77
CA VAL A 122 -2.02 14.42 5.54
C VAL A 122 -1.07 15.15 6.48
N ILE A 123 -0.62 14.50 7.56
CA ILE A 123 0.37 15.09 8.47
C ILE A 123 1.76 15.04 7.85
N HIS A 124 2.55 16.09 8.08
CA HIS A 124 3.99 16.04 7.83
C HIS A 124 4.63 15.06 8.82
N GLU A 125 5.23 14.00 8.30
CA GLU A 125 5.90 12.95 9.07
C GLU A 125 7.41 13.24 9.14
N TRP A 126 8.02 12.96 10.29
CA TRP A 126 9.38 13.42 10.62
C TRP A 126 10.41 12.30 10.51
N THR A 127 10.00 11.12 10.03
CA THR A 127 10.92 10.06 9.63
C THR A 127 11.56 10.37 8.28
N TYR A 128 12.81 9.97 8.10
CA TYR A 128 13.61 10.40 6.95
C TYR A 128 12.96 10.09 5.58
N ASP A 129 12.48 8.87 5.36
CA ASP A 129 11.82 8.48 4.10
C ASP A 129 10.54 9.26 3.85
N ALA A 130 9.69 9.39 4.87
CA ALA A 130 8.43 10.10 4.73
C ALA A 130 8.66 11.58 4.42
N MET A 131 9.62 12.22 5.10
CA MET A 131 9.98 13.61 4.88
C MET A 131 10.59 13.84 3.48
N CYS A 132 11.42 12.90 2.99
CA CYS A 132 11.94 12.95 1.62
C CYS A 132 10.82 12.91 0.58
N ARG A 133 9.86 11.99 0.73
CA ARG A 133 8.74 11.82 -0.22
C ARG A 133 7.73 12.96 -0.20
N ASP A 134 7.64 13.65 0.93
CA ASP A 134 6.74 14.77 1.14
C ASP A 134 7.35 16.11 0.65
N LEU A 135 8.60 16.39 1.01
CA LEU A 135 9.22 17.69 0.78
C LEU A 135 10.08 17.79 -0.49
N LEU A 136 10.56 16.65 -1.02
CA LEU A 136 11.41 16.65 -2.21
C LEU A 136 10.62 16.27 -3.47
N ASN A 137 11.03 16.83 -4.60
CA ASN A 137 10.51 16.45 -5.91
C ASN A 137 11.11 15.11 -6.34
N MET A 138 10.53 14.01 -5.85
CA MET A 138 10.93 12.65 -6.19
C MET A 138 10.13 12.11 -7.38
N ASP A 139 10.80 11.30 -8.20
CA ASP A 139 10.18 10.49 -9.26
C ASP A 139 10.31 9.01 -8.86
N GLY A 140 9.28 8.48 -8.20
CA GLY A 140 9.35 7.18 -7.53
C GLY A 140 10.37 7.17 -6.38
N ASN A 141 11.49 6.46 -6.57
CA ASN A 141 12.62 6.42 -5.62
C ASN A 141 13.82 7.28 -6.06
N LYS A 142 13.70 8.00 -7.18
CA LYS A 142 14.77 8.84 -7.72
C LYS A 142 14.64 10.26 -7.21
N TYR A 143 15.74 10.77 -6.67
CA TYR A 143 15.93 12.18 -6.34
C TYR A 143 17.04 12.75 -7.24
N VAL A 144 16.84 13.98 -7.75
CA VAL A 144 17.83 14.68 -8.56
C VAL A 144 18.44 15.80 -7.73
N HIS A 145 19.72 15.69 -7.44
CA HIS A 145 20.49 16.66 -6.67
C HIS A 145 21.36 17.51 -7.60
N GLU A 146 21.30 18.84 -7.47
CA GLU A 146 22.19 19.75 -8.20
C GLU A 146 23.47 19.98 -7.38
N VAL A 147 24.62 19.63 -7.97
CA VAL A 147 25.94 19.86 -7.36
C VAL A 147 26.69 20.98 -8.10
N PRO A 148 27.48 21.79 -7.40
CA PRO A 148 28.34 22.78 -8.04
C PRO A 148 29.29 22.12 -9.05
N SER A 149 29.45 22.76 -10.23
CA SER A 149 30.38 22.28 -11.24
C SER A 149 31.81 22.34 -10.72
N LYS A 150 32.56 21.25 -10.88
CA LYS A 150 33.99 21.19 -10.52
C LYS A 150 34.87 22.05 -11.43
N THR A 151 34.37 22.44 -12.60
CA THR A 151 35.09 23.20 -13.63
C THR A 151 34.56 24.62 -13.82
N GLY A 152 33.70 25.11 -12.91
CA GLY A 152 33.19 26.49 -12.93
C GLY A 152 32.05 26.74 -13.93
N GLY A 153 31.41 25.69 -14.44
CA GLY A 153 30.24 25.76 -15.32
C GLY A 153 28.90 25.76 -14.57
N ALA A 154 27.81 25.53 -15.31
CA ALA A 154 26.48 25.34 -14.73
C ALA A 154 26.44 24.14 -13.76
N PRO A 155 25.59 24.17 -12.71
CA PRO A 155 25.44 23.05 -11.78
C PRO A 155 25.18 21.72 -12.50
N GLU A 156 25.83 20.66 -12.03
CA GLU A 156 25.64 19.30 -12.55
C GLU A 156 24.47 18.64 -11.83
N LYS A 157 23.62 17.92 -12.57
CA LYS A 157 22.54 17.12 -11.98
C LYS A 157 23.04 15.71 -11.71
N LYS A 158 22.82 15.23 -10.49
CA LYS A 158 23.12 13.86 -10.07
C LYS A 158 21.85 13.15 -9.65
N ASP A 159 21.63 12.00 -10.28
CA ASP A 159 20.54 11.12 -9.91
C ASP A 159 20.98 10.25 -8.72
N VAL A 160 20.13 10.21 -7.70
CA VAL A 160 20.29 9.41 -6.49
C VAL A 160 19.08 8.48 -6.40
N LEU A 161 19.32 7.18 -6.24
CA LEU A 161 18.29 6.16 -6.07
C LEU A 161 18.24 5.74 -4.60
N LEU A 162 17.09 5.91 -3.97
CA LEU A 162 16.85 5.55 -2.56
C LEU A 162 16.21 4.15 -2.50
N GLU A 163 17.05 3.12 -2.43
CA GLU A 163 16.63 1.71 -2.54
C GLU A 163 17.23 0.82 -1.45
N ASP A 164 16.65 -0.36 -1.26
CA ASP A 164 17.07 -1.35 -0.25
C ASP A 164 18.53 -1.83 -0.38
N HIS A 165 19.17 -1.58 -1.53
CA HIS A 165 20.57 -1.92 -1.75
C HIS A 165 21.54 -0.92 -1.11
N ASP A 166 21.09 0.30 -0.76
CA ASP A 166 21.89 1.30 -0.08
C ASP A 166 21.82 1.03 1.44
N PRO A 167 22.92 0.59 2.06
CA PRO A 167 22.92 0.24 3.49
C PRO A 167 22.66 1.45 4.39
N VAL A 168 23.11 2.65 3.99
CA VAL A 168 22.89 3.89 4.75
C VAL A 168 21.41 4.25 4.70
N TRP A 169 20.81 4.17 3.52
CA TRP A 169 19.36 4.36 3.37
C TRP A 169 18.57 3.35 4.20
N LEU A 170 18.88 2.06 4.09
CA LEU A 170 18.16 1.00 4.79
C LEU A 170 18.19 1.18 6.32
N GLU A 171 19.32 1.64 6.86
CA GLU A 171 19.50 1.92 8.29
C GLU A 171 18.73 3.18 8.74
N LEU A 172 18.80 4.27 7.96
CA LEU A 172 18.34 5.59 8.40
C LEU A 172 16.91 5.94 7.98
N ARG A 173 16.34 5.30 6.95
CA ARG A 173 15.06 5.69 6.33
C ARG A 173 13.87 5.76 7.29
N HIS A 174 13.92 5.04 8.41
CA HIS A 174 12.86 5.02 9.42
C HIS A 174 13.23 5.79 10.70
N ALA A 175 14.44 6.34 10.78
CA ALA A 175 14.87 7.18 11.90
C ALA A 175 14.24 8.58 11.80
N HIS A 176 14.11 9.23 12.95
CA HIS A 176 13.69 10.62 13.01
C HIS A 176 14.75 11.52 12.36
N ILE A 177 14.35 12.56 11.63
CA ILE A 177 15.27 13.40 10.85
C ILE A 177 16.38 14.03 11.71
N ALA A 178 16.07 14.40 12.96
CA ALA A 178 17.07 14.95 13.87
C ALA A 178 18.20 13.95 14.17
N ASP A 179 17.89 12.65 14.26
CA ASP A 179 18.90 11.61 14.50
C ASP A 179 19.74 11.37 13.24
N VAL A 180 19.09 11.39 12.06
CA VAL A 180 19.79 11.27 10.77
C VAL A 180 20.80 12.40 10.57
N CYS A 181 20.45 13.64 10.90
CA CYS A 181 21.34 14.80 10.82
C CYS A 181 22.53 14.75 11.80
N LEU A 182 22.53 13.87 12.80
CA LEU A 182 23.68 13.68 13.69
C LEU A 182 24.67 12.65 13.15
N VAL A 183 24.24 11.79 12.22
CA VAL A 183 25.02 10.68 11.68
C VAL A 183 25.67 11.03 10.33
N LEU A 184 25.01 11.86 9.51
CA LEU A 184 25.50 12.32 8.20
C LEU A 184 26.21 13.68 8.29
#